data_AF-A0A6C0EVB8-F1
#
_entry.id   AF-A0A6C0EVB8-F1
#
_cell.length_a   1.000
_cell.length_b   1.000
_cell.length_c   1.000
_cell.angle_alpha   90.00
_cell.angle_beta   90.00
_cell.angle_gamma   90.00
#
_symmetry.space_group_name_H-M   'P 1'
#
loop_
_entity.id
_entity.type
_entity.pdbx_description
1 polymer ?
#
loop_
_entity_poly.entity_id
_entity_poly.type
_entity_poly.pdbx_seq_one_letter_code
_entity_poly.pdbx_strand_id
1 'polypeptide(L)'
;MDMCNMGKYKYTSFKNVSIDDLTVGKKYFIKFYVRGGYENRIGVFTKYVNNYFASFKIYYYGWELNYFLEDTSYFYDYIYKKNKIQNAMELRAINQIIRNITGDETFNYKNL
;
A
#
# COMPACT_ATOMS: atom_id res chain seq x y z
N MET A 1 18.75 -8.04 -17.87
CA MET A 1 19.06 -7.56 -16.51
C MET A 1 17.91 -7.97 -15.61
N ASP A 2 18.21 -8.76 -14.59
CA ASP A 2 17.35 -9.84 -14.11
C ASP A 2 16.09 -9.42 -13.35
N MET A 3 14.94 -9.86 -13.88
CA MET A 3 13.61 -9.79 -13.27
C MET A 3 13.33 -10.97 -12.30
N CYS A 4 14.35 -11.62 -11.74
CA CYS A 4 14.21 -12.92 -11.07
C CYS A 4 14.45 -12.94 -9.55
N ASN A 5 14.36 -11.81 -8.84
CA ASN A 5 14.53 -11.78 -7.36
C ASN A 5 13.42 -11.07 -6.58
N MET A 6 12.20 -10.97 -7.13
CA MET A 6 10.99 -10.59 -6.36
C MET A 6 10.23 -11.80 -5.78
N GLY A 7 10.86 -12.98 -5.71
CA GLY A 7 10.26 -14.26 -5.34
C GLY A 7 9.98 -14.53 -3.85
N LYS A 8 9.89 -13.53 -2.96
CA LYS A 8 9.57 -13.78 -1.52
C LYS A 8 8.49 -12.91 -0.90
N TYR A 9 7.96 -11.91 -1.61
CA TYR A 9 6.85 -11.10 -1.10
C TYR A 9 5.56 -11.49 -1.80
N LYS A 10 4.94 -12.59 -1.33
CA LYS A 10 3.60 -13.02 -1.73
C LYS A 10 2.61 -11.93 -1.24
N TYR A 11 2.36 -10.93 -2.09
CA TYR A 11 1.41 -9.85 -1.83
C TYR A 11 0.01 -10.46 -1.66
N THR A 12 -0.67 -10.11 -0.59
CA THR A 12 -2.02 -10.62 -0.28
C THR A 12 -2.99 -9.48 -0.56
N SER A 13 -3.77 -9.63 -1.64
CA SER A 13 -4.81 -8.73 -2.17
C SER A 13 -4.39 -7.29 -2.50
N PHE A 14 -4.32 -6.97 -3.79
CA PHE A 14 -4.34 -5.59 -4.27
C PHE A 14 -5.80 -5.11 -4.35
N LYS A 15 -6.22 -4.20 -3.46
CA LYS A 15 -7.50 -3.50 -3.60
C LYS A 15 -7.30 -2.33 -4.55
N ASN A 16 -8.06 -2.29 -5.65
CA ASN A 16 -8.07 -1.12 -6.53
C ASN A 16 -8.68 0.08 -5.80
N VAL A 17 -8.05 1.23 -5.92
CA VAL A 17 -8.40 2.49 -5.26
C VAL A 17 -8.67 3.50 -6.37
N SER A 18 -9.81 4.21 -6.30
CA SER A 18 -10.09 5.30 -7.24
C SER A 18 -9.02 6.38 -7.09
N ILE A 19 -8.74 7.12 -8.16
CA ILE A 19 -7.86 8.30 -8.08
C ILE A 19 -8.37 9.29 -7.03
N ASP A 20 -9.69 9.42 -6.86
CA ASP A 20 -10.33 10.32 -5.89
C ASP A 20 -10.17 9.87 -4.43
N ASP A 21 -9.83 8.59 -4.20
CA ASP A 21 -9.67 8.00 -2.86
C ASP A 21 -8.19 7.97 -2.42
N LEU A 22 -7.30 8.64 -3.16
CA LEU A 22 -5.88 8.68 -2.85
C LEU A 22 -5.61 9.58 -1.63
N THR A 23 -4.78 9.08 -0.72
CA THR A 23 -4.43 9.76 0.54
C THR A 23 -3.01 10.30 0.45
N VAL A 24 -2.85 11.61 0.63
CA VAL A 24 -1.53 12.27 0.57
C VAL A 24 -0.55 11.61 1.54
N GLY A 25 0.66 11.35 1.07
CA GLY A 25 1.73 10.68 1.84
C GLY A 25 1.61 9.16 1.88
N LYS A 26 0.50 8.57 1.40
CA LYS A 26 0.33 7.12 1.34
C LYS A 26 1.03 6.54 0.10
N LYS A 27 1.58 5.34 0.28
CA LYS A 27 2.28 4.60 -0.77
C LYS A 27 1.31 3.69 -1.51
N TYR A 28 1.40 3.68 -2.84
CA TYR A 28 0.56 2.90 -3.73
C TYR A 28 1.42 2.08 -4.69
N PHE A 29 0.90 0.92 -5.06
CA PHE A 29 1.35 0.20 -6.25
C PHE A 29 0.54 0.72 -7.42
N ILE A 30 1.22 1.11 -8.49
CA ILE A 30 0.65 1.88 -9.59
C ILE A 30 0.91 1.10 -10.87
N LYS A 31 -0.14 0.88 -11.65
CA LYS A 31 -0.05 0.32 -13.00
C LYS A 31 -0.58 1.33 -14.00
N PHE A 32 0.24 1.75 -14.95
CA PHE A 32 -0.11 2.77 -15.94
C PHE A 32 0.42 2.38 -17.32
N TYR A 33 -0.19 2.91 -18.38
CA TYR A 33 0.19 2.61 -19.75
C TYR A 33 1.20 3.63 -20.27
N VAL A 34 2.31 3.15 -20.81
CA VAL A 34 3.40 3.99 -21.36
C VAL A 34 4.11 3.24 -22.48
N ARG A 35 4.46 3.97 -23.56
CA ARG A 35 5.25 3.44 -24.69
C ARG A 35 4.72 2.12 -25.29
N GLY A 36 3.39 1.98 -25.37
CA GLY A 36 2.77 0.80 -25.97
C GLY A 36 2.57 -0.38 -25.02
N GLY A 37 2.87 -0.24 -23.72
CA GLY A 37 2.72 -1.31 -22.74
C GLY A 37 2.32 -0.81 -21.35
N TYR A 38 1.95 -1.74 -20.47
CA TYR A 38 1.73 -1.43 -19.07
C TYR A 38 3.03 -1.51 -18.28
N GLU A 39 3.32 -0.49 -17.49
CA GLU A 39 4.39 -0.47 -16.51
C GLU A 39 3.83 -0.44 -15.10
N ASN A 40 4.61 -1.00 -14.16
CA ASN A 40 4.29 -0.96 -12.74
C ASN A 40 5.35 -0.12 -12.00
N ARG A 41 4.90 0.66 -11.02
CA ARG A 41 5.76 1.44 -10.11
C ARG A 41 5.18 1.43 -8.70
N ILE A 42 6.02 1.77 -7.74
CA ILE A 42 5.59 2.07 -6.37
C ILE A 42 5.86 3.55 -6.15
N GLY A 43 4.83 4.30 -5.76
CA GLY A 43 4.90 5.74 -5.59
C GLY A 43 4.22 6.20 -4.32
N VAL A 44 4.64 7.34 -3.80
CA VAL A 44 3.95 8.05 -2.72
C VAL A 44 3.09 9.12 -3.35
N PHE A 45 1.79 9.09 -3.09
CA PHE A 45 0.88 10.12 -3.57
C PHE A 45 1.18 11.45 -2.86
N THR A 46 1.33 12.53 -3.61
CA THR A 46 1.69 13.84 -3.05
C THR A 46 0.53 14.82 -3.05
N LYS A 47 -0.15 14.97 -4.18
CA LYS A 47 -1.29 15.89 -4.33
C LYS A 47 -2.04 15.64 -5.63
N TYR A 48 -3.29 16.08 -5.67
CA TYR A 48 -4.00 16.32 -6.92
C TYR A 48 -3.41 17.54 -7.62
N VAL A 49 -3.18 17.43 -8.92
CA VAL A 49 -2.80 18.57 -9.78
C VAL A 49 -4.06 19.22 -10.35
N ASN A 50 -5.02 18.38 -10.75
CA ASN A 50 -6.38 18.74 -11.13
C ASN A 50 -7.27 17.49 -10.97
N ASN A 51 -8.52 17.54 -11.44
CA ASN A 51 -9.49 16.45 -11.30
C ASN A 51 -9.13 15.16 -12.04
N TYR A 52 -8.14 15.19 -12.94
CA TYR A 52 -7.74 14.06 -13.77
C TYR A 52 -6.33 13.56 -13.48
N PHE A 53 -5.49 14.41 -12.86
CA PHE A 53 -4.08 14.14 -12.66
C PHE A 53 -3.69 14.15 -11.19
N ALA A 54 -3.07 13.05 -10.76
CA ALA A 54 -2.46 12.86 -9.45
C ALA A 54 -0.93 12.92 -9.56
N SER A 55 -0.29 13.64 -8.65
CA SER A 55 1.18 13.71 -8.55
C SER A 55 1.70 12.64 -7.58
N PHE A 56 2.76 11.96 -7.97
CA PHE A 56 3.41 10.92 -7.20
C PHE A 56 4.92 11.11 -7.17
N LYS A 57 5.53 10.87 -6.01
CA LYS A 57 6.98 10.68 -5.88
C LYS A 57 7.31 9.21 -6.10
N ILE A 58 8.08 8.91 -7.15
CA ILE A 58 8.48 7.56 -7.53
C ILE A 58 10.00 7.47 -7.50
N TYR A 59 10.53 6.44 -6.84
CA TYR A 59 11.96 6.16 -6.84
C TYR A 59 12.32 5.26 -8.02
N TYR A 60 13.23 5.73 -8.87
CA TYR A 60 13.68 5.01 -10.06
C TYR A 60 15.20 5.13 -10.20
N TYR A 61 15.91 4.00 -10.18
CA TYR A 61 17.39 3.93 -10.24
C TYR A 61 18.12 4.90 -9.28
N GLY A 62 17.61 5.05 -8.05
CA GLY A 62 18.22 5.93 -7.04
C GLY A 62 17.82 7.40 -7.13
N TRP A 63 17.05 7.79 -8.15
CA TRP A 63 16.51 9.14 -8.30
C TRP A 63 15.06 9.20 -7.83
N GLU A 64 14.69 10.29 -7.16
CA GLU A 64 13.30 10.61 -6.87
C GLU A 64 12.74 11.45 -8.03
N LEU A 65 11.70 10.94 -8.68
CA LEU A 65 11.03 11.61 -9.79
C LEU A 65 9.59 11.91 -9.42
N ASN A 66 9.10 13.08 -9.84
CA ASN A 66 7.68 13.39 -9.79
C ASN A 66 7.02 12.87 -11.07
N TYR A 67 6.04 11.99 -10.90
CA TYR A 67 5.19 11.49 -11.97
C TYR A 67 3.80 12.11 -11.85
N PHE A 68 3.22 12.46 -12.99
CA PHE A 68 1.83 12.85 -13.10
C PHE A 68 1.08 11.70 -13.75
N LEU A 69 0.08 11.18 -13.05
CA LEU A 69 -0.65 9.99 -13.42
C LEU A 69 -2.13 10.32 -13.55
N GLU A 70 -2.72 9.83 -14.62
CA GLU A 70 -4.12 10.04 -14.97
C GLU A 70 -5.05 9.06 -14.25
N ASP A 71 -6.35 9.37 -14.24
CA ASP A 71 -7.44 8.52 -13.77
C ASP A 71 -7.54 7.17 -14.50
N THR A 72 -6.98 7.08 -15.72
CA THR A 72 -6.82 5.83 -16.47
C THR A 72 -5.78 4.87 -15.87
N SER A 73 -4.99 5.35 -14.90
CA SER A 73 -4.04 4.52 -14.15
C SER A 73 -4.75 3.72 -13.07
N TYR A 74 -4.22 2.54 -12.76
CA TYR A 74 -4.73 1.70 -11.68
C TYR A 74 -3.87 1.88 -10.42
N PHE A 75 -4.53 2.20 -9.32
CA PHE A 75 -3.88 2.41 -8.02
C PHE A 75 -4.28 1.29 -7.07
N TYR A 76 -3.31 0.73 -6.37
CA TYR A 76 -3.55 -0.33 -5.41
C TYR A 76 -2.91 -0.02 -4.07
N ASP A 77 -3.64 -0.29 -3.01
CA ASP A 77 -3.14 -0.12 -1.64
C ASP A 77 -1.88 -0.97 -1.45
N TYR A 78 -0.76 -0.29 -1.18
CA TYR A 78 0.52 -0.95 -0.96
C TYR A 78 0.73 -1.19 0.54
N ILE A 79 0.19 -2.31 1.02
CA ILE A 79 0.39 -2.73 2.40
C ILE A 79 1.59 -3.67 2.45
N TYR A 80 2.66 -3.23 3.13
CA TYR A 80 3.78 -4.12 3.43
C TYR A 80 3.31 -5.30 4.28
N LYS A 81 3.65 -6.53 3.87
CA LYS A 81 3.37 -7.76 4.64
C LYS A 81 3.88 -7.66 6.09
N LYS A 82 5.02 -6.98 6.29
CA LYS A 82 5.57 -6.70 7.62
C LYS A 82 4.56 -5.95 8.50
N ASN A 83 3.92 -4.90 7.99
CA ASN A 83 2.95 -4.12 8.76
C ASN A 83 1.70 -4.95 9.10
N LYS A 84 1.22 -5.79 8.17
CA LYS A 84 0.10 -6.70 8.46
C LYS A 84 0.46 -7.71 9.56
N ILE A 85 1.68 -8.26 9.52
CA ILE A 85 2.17 -9.18 10.55
C ILE A 85 2.33 -8.43 11.87
N GLN A 86 2.95 -7.26 11.86
CA GLN A 86 3.18 -6.44 13.04
C GLN A 86 1.87 -6.04 13.71
N ASN A 87 0.90 -5.51 12.96
CA ASN A 87 -0.42 -5.18 13.49
C ASN A 87 -1.12 -6.42 14.06
N ALA A 88 -1.01 -7.58 13.41
CA ALA A 88 -1.57 -8.83 13.94
C ALA A 88 -0.86 -9.30 15.22
N MET A 89 0.45 -9.08 15.35
CA MET A 89 1.21 -9.38 16.56
C MET A 89 0.85 -8.43 17.71
N GLU A 90 0.77 -7.13 17.43
CA GLU A 90 0.34 -6.11 18.39
C GLU A 90 -1.08 -6.39 18.90
N LEU A 91 -2.01 -6.75 18.01
CA LEU A 91 -3.37 -7.12 18.39
C LEU A 91 -3.41 -8.35 19.31
N ARG A 92 -2.58 -9.36 19.03
CA ARG A 92 -2.47 -10.56 19.89
C ARG A 92 -1.89 -10.20 21.26
N ALA A 93 -0.88 -9.35 21.30
CA ALA A 93 -0.28 -8.88 22.56
C ALA A 93 -1.31 -8.10 23.40
N ILE A 94 -2.07 -7.19 22.78
CA ILE A 94 -3.14 -6.43 23.44
C ILE A 94 -4.22 -7.37 23.98
N ASN A 95 -4.68 -8.34 23.18
CA ASN A 95 -5.67 -9.33 23.63
C ASN A 95 -5.19 -10.07 24.87
N GLN A 96 -3.92 -10.46 24.90
CA GLN A 96 -3.35 -11.18 26.04
C GLN A 96 -3.27 -10.29 27.29
N ILE A 97 -2.88 -9.02 27.14
CA ILE A 97 -2.83 -8.06 28.26
C ILE A 97 -4.22 -7.86 28.85
N ILE A 98 -5.23 -7.65 28.02
CA ILE A 98 -6.60 -7.40 28.50
C ILE A 98 -7.14 -8.62 29.23
N ARG A 99 -6.99 -9.83 28.67
CA ARG A 99 -7.40 -11.09 29.35
C ARG A 99 -6.76 -11.24 30.72
N ASN A 100 -5.49 -10.88 30.86
CA ASN A 100 -4.79 -10.94 32.13
C ASN A 100 -5.31 -9.92 33.15
N ILE A 101 -5.67 -8.71 32.70
CA ILE A 101 -6.20 -7.64 33.57
C ILE A 101 -7.63 -7.97 34.02
N THR A 102 -8.47 -8.45 33.10
CA THR A 102 -9.89 -8.70 33.37
C THR A 102 -10.15 -10.06 34.01
N GLY A 103 -9.21 -11.00 33.90
CA GLY A 103 -9.43 -12.41 34.24
C GLY A 103 -10.39 -13.11 33.29
N ASP A 104 -10.81 -12.45 32.20
CA ASP A 104 -11.74 -13.00 31.21
C ASP A 104 -10.95 -13.58 30.04
N GLU A 105 -10.75 -14.90 30.06
CA GLU A 105 -10.07 -15.63 28.98
C GLU A 105 -10.87 -15.67 27.67
N THR A 106 -12.17 -15.35 27.72
CA THR A 106 -13.06 -15.38 26.55
C THR A 106 -12.99 -14.10 25.72
N PHE A 107 -12.43 -13.02 26.28
CA PHE A 107 -12.27 -11.74 25.60
C PHE A 107 -11.49 -11.91 24.29
N ASN A 108 -12.04 -11.45 23.17
CA ASN A 108 -11.38 -11.57 21.87
C ASN A 108 -11.66 -10.34 21.02
N TYR A 109 -10.62 -9.55 20.75
CA TYR A 109 -10.75 -8.35 19.94
C TYR A 109 -10.98 -8.72 18.47
N LYS A 110 -12.14 -8.32 17.93
CA LYS A 110 -12.48 -8.46 16.50
C LYS A 110 -12.15 -7.14 15.79
N ASN A 111 -11.43 -7.22 14.67
CA ASN A 111 -11.27 -6.07 13.78
C ASN A 111 -12.64 -5.74 13.15
N LEU A 112 -13.10 -4.50 13.29
CA LEU A 112 -14.09 -3.87 12.42
C LEU A 112 -13.45 -3.53 11.06
#